data_AF-A0A0S7BCK5-F1
#
_entry.id   AF-A0A0S7BCK5-F1
#
_cell.length_a   1.000
_cell.length_b   1.000
_cell.length_c   1.000
_cell.angle_alpha   90.00
_cell.angle_beta   90.00
_cell.angle_gamma   90.00
#
_symmetry.space_group_name_H-M   'P 1'
#
loop_
_entity.id
_entity.type
_entity.pdbx_description
1 polymer ?
#
loop_
_entity_poly.entity_id
_entity_poly.type
_entity_poly.pdbx_seq_one_letter_code
_entity_poly.pdbx_strand_id
1 'polypeptide(L)'
;MGWLREHLTLVRLCVLALLIIALLGPWVYENLSVPDEYDCAPSLVRIRPGFCGDPMSGWFVMGYFGVGFFGVLWALLSGATTFQEAGPNLIAGLVWLPVLPLLSSLLLLWRGERPRLKGAHMVALLLMIGLTLVFIIAEDPTVVSIHMWGPWLFLAALAAGLAVESVTAFRSRSGAEAA
;
A
#
# COMPACT_ATOMS: atom_id res chain seq x y z
N MET A 1 29.51 -7.47 -1.72
CA MET A 1 28.45 -6.83 -2.55
C MET A 1 28.14 -7.54 -3.87
N GLY A 2 28.91 -8.56 -4.29
CA GLY A 2 28.56 -9.40 -5.45
C GLY A 2 27.28 -10.23 -5.22
N TRP A 3 27.06 -10.68 -3.99
CA TRP A 3 25.88 -11.45 -3.58
C TRP A 3 24.55 -10.78 -3.94
N LEU A 4 24.42 -9.47 -3.74
CA LEU A 4 23.20 -8.73 -4.05
C LEU A 4 22.89 -8.72 -5.55
N ARG A 5 23.91 -8.75 -6.42
CA ARG A 5 23.72 -8.84 -7.87
C ARG A 5 23.24 -10.21 -8.29
N GLU A 6 23.87 -11.24 -7.72
CA GLU A 6 23.53 -12.63 -7.98
C GLU A 6 22.11 -12.98 -7.50
N HIS A 7 21.68 -12.34 -6.41
CA HIS A 7 20.38 -12.61 -5.77
C HIS A 7 19.37 -11.45 -5.92
N LEU A 8 19.56 -10.53 -6.87
CA LEU A 8 18.71 -9.34 -6.99
C LEU A 8 17.24 -9.70 -7.25
N THR A 9 17.00 -10.67 -8.13
CA THR A 9 15.66 -11.20 -8.41
C THR A 9 15.02 -11.78 -7.16
N LEU A 10 15.78 -12.51 -6.35
CA LEU A 10 15.29 -13.08 -5.09
C LEU A 10 14.92 -11.97 -4.09
N VAL A 11 15.77 -10.95 -3.94
CA VAL A 11 15.50 -9.81 -3.06
C VAL A 11 14.23 -9.07 -3.50
N ARG A 12 14.06 -8.82 -4.82
CA ARG A 12 12.83 -8.20 -5.36
C ARG A 12 11.60 -9.04 -5.09
N LEU A 13 11.69 -10.36 -5.24
CA LEU A 13 10.60 -11.28 -4.90
C LEU A 13 10.25 -11.24 -3.41
N CYS A 14 11.26 -11.20 -2.52
CA CYS A 14 11.03 -11.05 -1.08
C CYS A 14 10.34 -9.72 -0.75
N VAL A 15 10.77 -8.61 -1.34
CA VAL A 15 10.11 -7.30 -1.16
C VAL A 15 8.66 -7.35 -1.66
N LEU A 16 8.43 -7.92 -2.84
CA LEU A 16 7.08 -8.08 -3.38
C LEU A 16 6.20 -8.96 -2.46
N ALA A 17 6.73 -10.06 -1.95
CA ALA A 17 6.02 -10.94 -1.02
C ALA A 17 5.67 -10.19 0.29
N LEU A 18 6.59 -9.40 0.83
CA LEU A 18 6.33 -8.57 2.02
C LEU A 18 5.26 -7.52 1.76
N LEU A 19 5.24 -6.87 0.59
CA LEU A 19 4.16 -5.95 0.21
C LEU A 19 2.80 -6.66 0.16
N ILE A 20 2.75 -7.87 -0.39
CA ILE A 20 1.52 -8.68 -0.44
C ILE A 20 1.06 -9.05 0.98
N ILE A 21 1.96 -9.57 1.82
CA ILE A 21 1.64 -9.95 3.21
C ILE A 21 1.15 -8.74 3.99
N ALA A 22 1.78 -7.58 3.81
CA ALA A 22 1.36 -6.35 4.44
C ALA A 22 -0.06 -5.91 4.02
N LEU A 23 -0.43 -6.09 2.75
CA LEU A 23 -1.80 -5.83 2.27
C LEU A 23 -2.84 -6.82 2.80
N LEU A 24 -2.45 -8.07 3.03
CA LEU A 24 -3.31 -9.08 3.64
C LEU A 24 -3.48 -8.89 5.15
N GLY A 25 -2.57 -8.14 5.77
CA GLY A 25 -2.66 -7.73 7.17
C GLY A 25 -3.78 -6.73 7.45
N PRO A 26 -4.05 -6.45 8.73
CA PRO A 26 -5.07 -5.49 9.17
C PRO A 26 -4.62 -4.05 8.94
N TRP A 27 -5.47 -3.26 8.30
CA TRP A 27 -5.22 -1.85 7.96
C TRP A 27 -6.12 -0.88 8.71
N VAL A 28 -7.38 -1.25 8.89
CA VAL A 28 -8.40 -0.43 9.56
C VAL A 28 -9.25 -1.33 10.44
N TYR A 29 -10.04 -0.73 11.33
CA TYR A 29 -11.07 -1.45 12.05
C TYR A 29 -12.46 -1.06 11.60
N GLU A 30 -13.35 -2.03 11.53
CA GLU A 30 -14.78 -1.77 11.51
C GLU A 30 -15.28 -1.49 12.94
N ASN A 31 -15.97 -0.37 13.13
CA ASN A 31 -16.49 0.02 14.42
C ASN A 31 -17.82 -0.69 14.70
N LEU A 32 -17.80 -1.61 15.66
CA LEU A 32 -18.97 -2.31 16.17
C LEU A 32 -19.39 -1.68 17.50
N SER A 33 -20.63 -1.19 17.58
CA SER A 33 -21.16 -0.60 18.80
C SER A 33 -21.40 -1.70 19.84
N VAL A 34 -20.62 -1.69 20.91
CA VAL A 34 -20.71 -2.63 22.02
C VAL A 34 -20.62 -1.82 23.32
N PRO A 35 -21.70 -1.77 24.12
CA PRO A 35 -21.70 -1.03 25.38
C PRO A 35 -20.51 -1.41 26.26
N ASP A 36 -20.03 -0.46 27.07
CA ASP A 36 -18.83 -0.66 27.91
C ASP A 36 -19.02 -1.73 29.00
N GLU A 37 -20.26 -2.07 29.31
CA GLU A 37 -20.62 -3.13 30.26
C GLU A 37 -20.31 -4.54 29.75
N TYR A 38 -20.15 -4.71 28.43
CA TYR A 38 -19.89 -6.01 27.80
C TYR A 38 -18.46 -6.10 27.26
N ASP A 39 -17.84 -7.26 27.42
CA ASP A 39 -16.55 -7.55 26.80
C ASP A 39 -16.68 -7.66 25.27
N CYS A 40 -15.64 -7.24 24.56
CA CYS A 40 -15.55 -7.47 23.12
C CYS A 40 -15.46 -8.99 22.85
N ALA A 41 -16.03 -9.44 21.73
CA ALA A 41 -15.83 -10.81 21.29
C ALA A 41 -14.32 -11.10 21.10
N PRO A 42 -13.83 -12.35 21.23
CA PRO A 42 -12.40 -12.66 21.27
C PRO A 42 -11.58 -12.20 20.05
N SER A 43 -12.20 -12.05 18.88
CA SER A 43 -11.57 -11.56 17.65
C SER A 43 -11.57 -10.03 17.53
N LEU A 44 -12.32 -9.34 18.39
CA LEU A 44 -12.54 -7.90 18.35
C LEU A 44 -11.70 -7.20 19.43
N VAL A 45 -11.19 -6.03 19.10
CA VAL A 45 -10.36 -5.22 20.02
C VAL A 45 -11.16 -4.00 20.47
N ARG A 46 -11.21 -3.70 21.78
CA ARG A 46 -11.84 -2.46 22.24
C ARG A 46 -10.99 -1.28 21.81
N ILE A 47 -11.49 -0.46 20.88
CA ILE A 47 -10.75 0.68 20.33
C ILE A 47 -11.02 1.93 21.16
N ARG A 48 -12.30 2.13 21.53
CA ARG A 48 -12.76 3.31 22.26
C ARG A 48 -13.99 2.97 23.10
N PRO A 49 -14.38 3.81 24.06
CA PRO A 49 -15.58 3.59 24.86
C PRO A 49 -16.81 3.41 23.97
N GLY A 50 -17.56 2.34 24.21
CA GLY A 50 -18.75 1.94 23.45
C GLY A 50 -18.50 1.28 22.09
N PHE A 51 -17.24 1.05 21.69
CA PHE A 51 -16.92 0.46 20.38
C PHE A 51 -15.79 -0.59 20.43
N CYS A 52 -16.10 -1.76 19.88
CA CYS A 52 -15.12 -2.78 19.52
C CYS A 52 -14.78 -2.67 18.03
N GLY A 53 -13.58 -3.10 17.67
CA GLY A 53 -13.01 -3.07 16.34
C GLY A 53 -12.86 -4.44 15.74
N ASP A 54 -13.41 -4.67 14.56
CA ASP A 54 -13.07 -5.85 13.74
C ASP A 54 -11.95 -5.50 12.76
N PRO A 55 -10.74 -6.09 12.88
CA PRO A 55 -9.63 -5.77 12.00
C PRO A 55 -9.91 -6.18 10.55
N MET A 56 -10.01 -5.20 9.66
CA MET A 56 -10.18 -5.43 8.23
C MET A 56 -8.83 -5.46 7.52
N SER A 57 -8.67 -6.43 6.62
CA SER A 57 -7.47 -6.51 5.79
C SER A 57 -7.39 -5.37 4.79
N GLY A 58 -6.18 -4.93 4.46
CA GLY A 58 -5.97 -3.92 3.41
C GLY A 58 -6.56 -4.35 2.07
N TRP A 59 -6.52 -5.65 1.76
CA TRP A 59 -7.16 -6.22 0.58
C TRP A 59 -8.67 -6.01 0.57
N PHE A 60 -9.35 -6.25 1.70
CA PHE A 60 -10.79 -6.02 1.82
C PHE A 60 -11.13 -4.54 1.61
N VAL A 61 -10.37 -3.65 2.26
CA VAL A 61 -10.50 -2.20 2.11
C VAL A 61 -10.35 -1.79 0.65
N MET A 62 -9.29 -2.23 -0.02
CA MET A 62 -9.06 -1.94 -1.44
C MET A 62 -10.19 -2.45 -2.32
N GLY A 63 -10.65 -3.67 -2.11
CA GLY A 63 -11.77 -4.25 -2.85
C GLY A 63 -13.04 -3.42 -2.72
N TYR A 64 -13.39 -3.05 -1.48
CA TYR A 64 -14.54 -2.21 -1.17
C TYR A 64 -14.47 -0.85 -1.90
N PHE A 65 -13.33 -0.15 -1.76
CA PHE A 65 -13.13 1.14 -2.43
C PHE A 65 -13.00 1.03 -3.95
N GLY A 66 -12.58 -0.12 -4.47
CA GLY A 66 -12.41 -0.34 -5.91
C GLY A 66 -13.69 -0.50 -6.67
N VAL A 67 -14.60 -1.31 -6.14
CA VAL A 67 -15.93 -1.44 -6.73
C VAL A 67 -16.60 -0.06 -6.78
N GLY A 68 -16.48 0.73 -5.70
CA GLY A 68 -16.95 2.11 -5.66
C GLY A 68 -16.30 3.01 -6.72
N PHE A 69 -14.97 2.99 -6.80
CA PHE A 69 -14.22 3.81 -7.76
C PHE A 69 -14.58 3.49 -9.21
N PHE A 70 -14.55 2.22 -9.61
CA PHE A 70 -14.87 1.83 -10.98
C PHE A 70 -16.35 2.06 -11.31
N GLY A 71 -17.26 1.88 -10.34
CA GLY A 71 -18.67 2.20 -10.50
C GLY A 71 -18.90 3.69 -10.75
N VAL A 72 -18.24 4.56 -9.99
CA VAL A 72 -18.33 6.02 -10.16
C VAL A 72 -17.67 6.48 -11.46
N LEU A 73 -16.52 5.90 -11.81
CA LEU A 73 -15.86 6.19 -13.09
C LEU A 73 -16.75 5.80 -14.26
N TRP A 74 -17.40 4.64 -14.20
CA TRP A 74 -18.36 4.20 -15.20
C TRP A 74 -19.56 5.15 -15.30
N ALA A 75 -20.15 5.53 -14.17
CA ALA A 75 -21.25 6.49 -14.12
C ALA A 75 -20.88 7.86 -14.71
N LEU A 76 -19.64 8.31 -14.48
CA LEU A 76 -19.13 9.55 -15.06
C LEU A 76 -18.96 9.43 -16.58
N LEU A 77 -18.40 8.32 -17.06
CA LEU A 77 -18.21 8.06 -18.50
C LEU A 77 -19.53 7.86 -19.24
N SER A 78 -20.55 7.29 -18.58
CA SER A 78 -21.89 7.11 -19.16
C SER A 78 -22.76 8.37 -19.07
N GLY A 79 -22.28 9.44 -18.43
CA GLY A 79 -23.05 10.66 -18.19
C GLY A 79 -24.17 10.51 -17.16
N ALA A 80 -24.14 9.47 -16.34
CA ALA A 80 -25.14 9.22 -15.29
C ALA A 80 -24.93 10.06 -14.02
N THR A 81 -23.72 10.59 -13.83
CA THR A 81 -23.38 11.52 -12.73
C THR A 81 -22.48 12.64 -13.26
N THR A 82 -22.42 13.75 -12.53
CA THR A 82 -21.56 14.89 -12.86
C THR A 82 -20.22 14.80 -12.14
N PHE A 83 -19.21 15.53 -12.62
CA PHE A 83 -17.89 15.58 -11.95
C PHE A 83 -17.98 16.14 -10.52
N GLN A 84 -18.91 17.04 -10.25
CA GLN A 84 -19.12 17.64 -8.93
C GLN A 84 -19.62 16.60 -7.91
N GLU A 85 -20.46 15.66 -8.34
CA GLU A 85 -20.96 14.54 -7.52
C GLU A 85 -19.94 13.41 -7.42
N ALA A 86 -19.20 13.14 -8.50
CA ALA A 86 -18.21 12.07 -8.55
C ALA A 86 -16.91 12.40 -7.81
N GLY A 87 -16.56 13.69 -7.66
CA GLY A 87 -15.28 14.17 -7.14
C GLY A 87 -14.83 13.49 -5.83
N PRO A 88 -15.63 13.49 -4.75
CA PRO A 88 -15.26 12.85 -3.49
C PRO A 88 -14.97 11.34 -3.63
N ASN A 89 -15.76 10.65 -4.46
CA ASN A 89 -15.58 9.21 -4.69
C ASN A 89 -14.40 8.90 -5.62
N LEU A 90 -14.05 9.80 -6.53
CA LEU A 90 -12.83 9.68 -7.34
C LEU A 90 -11.57 9.83 -6.49
N ILE A 91 -11.60 10.68 -5.47
CA ILE A 91 -10.51 10.80 -4.46
C ILE A 91 -10.38 9.49 -3.67
N ALA A 92 -11.50 8.82 -3.35
CA ALA A 92 -11.46 7.49 -2.75
C ALA A 92 -10.76 6.44 -3.66
N GLY A 93 -10.69 6.68 -4.97
CA GLY A 93 -9.87 5.92 -5.90
C GLY A 93 -8.37 5.94 -5.59
N LEU A 94 -7.87 6.95 -4.86
CA LEU A 94 -6.48 6.99 -4.40
C LEU A 94 -6.14 5.81 -3.47
N VAL A 95 -7.16 5.16 -2.88
CA VAL A 95 -7.00 3.94 -2.08
C VAL A 95 -6.47 2.77 -2.93
N TRP A 96 -6.55 2.83 -4.26
CA TRP A 96 -5.93 1.83 -5.16
C TRP A 96 -4.44 2.07 -5.44
N LEU A 97 -3.90 3.23 -5.10
CA LEU A 97 -2.48 3.54 -5.33
C LEU A 97 -1.51 2.55 -4.67
N PRO A 98 -1.76 1.93 -3.49
CA PRO A 98 -0.85 0.95 -2.94
C PRO A 98 -0.72 -0.33 -3.79
N VAL A 99 -1.57 -0.52 -4.82
CA VAL A 99 -1.38 -1.59 -5.83
C VAL A 99 -0.26 -1.25 -6.84
N LEU A 100 0.06 0.02 -7.05
CA LEU A 100 1.13 0.47 -7.96
C LEU A 100 2.51 -0.14 -7.67
N PRO A 101 3.04 -0.15 -6.43
CA PRO A 101 4.32 -0.78 -6.14
C PRO A 101 4.32 -2.28 -6.46
N LEU A 102 3.20 -2.99 -6.25
CA LEU A 102 3.09 -4.41 -6.64
C LEU A 102 3.15 -4.60 -8.14
N LEU A 103 2.35 -3.86 -8.91
CA LEU A 103 2.33 -3.95 -10.36
C LEU A 103 3.66 -3.55 -10.98
N SER A 104 4.31 -2.51 -10.46
CA SER A 104 5.61 -2.05 -10.96
C SER A 104 6.75 -3.01 -10.59
N SER A 105 6.73 -3.62 -9.40
CA SER A 105 7.67 -4.71 -9.05
C SER A 105 7.49 -5.93 -9.96
N LEU A 106 6.24 -6.36 -10.20
CA LEU A 106 5.94 -7.46 -11.13
C LEU A 106 6.41 -7.14 -12.56
N LEU A 107 6.18 -5.91 -13.02
CA LEU A 107 6.58 -5.47 -14.34
C LEU A 107 8.12 -5.45 -14.50
N LEU A 108 8.85 -5.03 -13.47
CA LEU A 108 10.31 -5.08 -13.44
C LEU A 108 10.85 -6.52 -13.46
N LEU A 109 10.23 -7.42 -12.69
CA LEU A 109 10.58 -8.84 -12.70
C LEU A 109 10.34 -9.47 -14.08
N TRP A 110 9.27 -9.07 -14.77
CA TRP A 110 8.90 -9.65 -16.06
C TRP A 110 9.66 -9.06 -17.25
N ARG A 111 9.79 -7.73 -17.34
CA ARG A 111 10.39 -7.04 -18.51
C ARG A 111 11.88 -6.73 -18.37
N GLY A 112 12.48 -7.07 -17.23
CA GLY A 112 13.88 -6.83 -16.94
C GLY A 112 14.22 -5.37 -16.65
N GLU A 113 15.52 -5.07 -16.50
CA GLU A 113 16.03 -3.82 -15.93
C GLU A 113 16.08 -2.64 -16.93
N ARG A 114 14.96 -2.30 -17.56
CA ARG A 114 14.91 -1.10 -18.39
C ARG A 114 15.02 0.16 -17.52
N PRO A 115 15.89 1.14 -17.85
CA PRO A 115 16.11 2.32 -17.01
C PRO A 115 14.84 3.14 -16.76
N ARG A 116 13.95 3.22 -17.77
CA ARG A 116 12.65 3.89 -17.65
C ARG A 116 11.69 3.18 -16.67
N LEU A 117 11.64 1.85 -16.70
CA LEU A 117 10.79 1.06 -15.79
C LEU A 117 11.29 1.18 -14.35
N LYS A 118 12.61 1.17 -14.16
CA LYS A 118 13.24 1.34 -12.86
C LYS A 118 12.93 2.71 -12.26
N GLY A 119 13.08 3.78 -13.05
CA GLY A 119 12.72 5.13 -12.63
C GLY A 119 11.25 5.24 -12.23
N ALA A 120 10.34 4.71 -13.05
CA ALA A 120 8.91 4.69 -12.75
C ALA A 120 8.59 3.91 -11.45
N HIS A 121 9.25 2.77 -11.23
CA HIS A 121 9.08 1.99 -10.01
C HIS A 121 9.57 2.74 -8.77
N MET A 122 10.73 3.41 -8.84
CA MET A 122 11.22 4.23 -7.72
C MET A 122 10.27 5.36 -7.36
N VAL A 123 9.68 6.03 -8.37
CA VAL A 123 8.66 7.06 -8.16
C VAL A 123 7.42 6.45 -7.51
N ALA A 124 6.96 5.28 -7.96
CA ALA A 124 5.83 4.58 -7.35
C ALA A 124 6.09 4.21 -5.88
N LEU A 125 7.29 3.72 -5.55
CA LEU A 125 7.69 3.43 -4.16
C LEU A 125 7.69 4.70 -3.30
N LEU A 126 8.32 5.78 -3.78
CA LEU A 126 8.40 7.05 -3.05
C LEU A 126 7.01 7.66 -2.81
N LEU A 127 6.17 7.70 -3.84
CA LEU A 127 4.79 8.17 -3.74
C LEU A 127 4.03 7.38 -2.68
N MET A 128 4.20 6.06 -2.68
CA MET A 128 3.51 5.19 -1.72
C MET A 128 4.03 5.29 -0.30
N ILE A 129 5.31 5.57 -0.10
CA ILE A 129 5.84 5.90 1.23
C ILE A 129 5.10 7.14 1.75
N GLY A 130 5.02 8.20 0.94
CA GLY A 130 4.31 9.42 1.30
C GLY A 130 2.84 9.16 1.64
N LEU A 131 2.11 8.46 0.77
CA LEU A 131 0.69 8.16 1.00
C LEU A 131 0.46 7.30 2.25
N THR A 132 1.31 6.29 2.47
CA THR A 132 1.20 5.40 3.64
C THR A 132 1.49 6.18 4.93
N LEU A 133 2.45 7.10 4.92
CA LEU A 133 2.71 7.99 6.05
C LEU A 133 1.53 8.92 6.32
N VAL A 134 0.93 9.52 5.28
CA VAL A 134 -0.28 10.35 5.45
C VAL A 134 -1.41 9.51 6.05
N PHE A 135 -1.62 8.29 5.56
CA PHE A 135 -2.61 7.36 6.11
C PHE A 135 -2.37 7.09 7.60
N ILE A 136 -1.14 6.74 8.00
CA ILE A 136 -0.78 6.47 9.40
C ILE A 136 -0.97 7.72 10.29
N ILE A 137 -0.61 8.91 9.79
CA ILE A 137 -0.69 10.17 10.56
C ILE A 137 -2.13 10.67 10.67
N ALA A 138 -2.96 10.42 9.65
CA ALA A 138 -4.37 10.83 9.64
C ALA A 138 -5.24 9.99 10.58
N GLU A 139 -4.81 8.77 10.90
CA GLU A 139 -5.53 7.88 11.81
C GLU A 139 -5.37 8.33 13.27
N ASP A 140 -6.43 8.21 14.07
CA ASP A 140 -6.43 8.62 15.47
C ASP A 140 -5.41 7.76 16.26
N PRO A 141 -4.49 8.37 17.04
CA PRO A 141 -3.45 7.65 17.78
C PRO A 141 -4.02 6.65 18.79
N THR A 142 -5.28 6.79 19.22
CA THR A 142 -5.97 5.81 20.07
C THR A 142 -6.37 4.54 19.31
N VAL A 143 -6.51 4.64 17.98
CA VAL A 143 -6.93 3.57 17.08
C VAL A 143 -5.72 2.84 16.48
N VAL A 144 -4.59 3.54 16.31
CA VAL A 144 -3.31 2.96 15.84
C VAL A 144 -2.66 2.10 16.94
N SER A 145 -3.25 0.93 17.15
CA SER A 145 -2.69 -0.12 18.00
C SER A 145 -1.64 -0.92 17.24
N ILE A 146 -0.70 -1.56 17.96
CA ILE A 146 0.27 -2.52 17.41
C ILE A 146 -0.38 -3.65 16.58
N HIS A 147 -1.67 -3.86 16.80
CA HIS A 147 -2.50 -4.82 16.08
C HIS A 147 -2.71 -4.43 14.60
N MET A 148 -2.58 -3.15 14.22
CA MET A 148 -2.59 -2.68 12.82
C MET A 148 -1.21 -2.80 12.17
N TRP A 149 -0.64 -4.00 12.12
CA TRP A 149 0.72 -4.19 11.61
C TRP A 149 0.83 -4.04 10.09
N GLY A 150 -0.28 -4.08 9.34
CA GLY A 150 -0.29 -4.02 7.88
C GLY A 150 0.39 -2.77 7.31
N PRO A 151 -0.06 -1.54 7.65
CA PRO A 151 0.54 -0.30 7.18
C PRO A 151 2.03 -0.15 7.54
N TRP A 152 2.42 -0.58 8.74
CA TRP A 152 3.83 -0.52 9.19
C TRP A 152 4.72 -1.48 8.41
N LEU A 153 4.27 -2.72 8.21
CA LEU A 153 4.99 -3.70 7.40
C LEU A 153 5.06 -3.23 5.94
N PHE A 154 3.99 -2.62 5.43
CA PHE A 154 3.95 -2.06 4.07
C PHE A 154 4.98 -0.95 3.92
N LEU A 155 5.03 0.01 4.86
CA LEU A 155 5.99 1.09 4.87
C LEU A 155 7.44 0.57 4.92
N ALA A 156 7.72 -0.41 5.77
CA ALA A 156 9.04 -1.04 5.87
C ALA A 156 9.44 -1.73 4.55
N ALA A 157 8.51 -2.46 3.92
CA ALA A 157 8.74 -3.12 2.64
C ALA A 157 8.99 -2.11 1.50
N LEU A 158 8.25 -1.01 1.46
CA LEU A 158 8.47 0.08 0.51
C LEU A 158 9.86 0.71 0.67
N ALA A 159 10.26 1.02 1.90
CA ALA A 159 11.58 1.57 2.20
C ALA A 159 12.71 0.61 1.81
N ALA A 160 12.55 -0.69 2.11
CA ALA A 160 13.49 -1.73 1.71
C ALA A 160 13.62 -1.83 0.18
N GLY A 161 12.49 -1.86 -0.54
CA GLY A 161 12.48 -1.85 -2.00
C GLY A 161 13.18 -0.63 -2.57
N LEU A 162 12.89 0.56 -2.03
CA LEU A 162 13.51 1.81 -2.49
C LEU A 162 15.03 1.81 -2.26
N ALA A 163 15.50 1.30 -1.12
CA ALA A 163 16.91 1.16 -0.83
C ALA A 163 17.61 0.21 -1.83
N VAL A 164 17.01 -0.95 -2.12
CA VAL A 164 17.53 -1.93 -3.09
C VAL A 164 17.64 -1.32 -4.49
N GLU A 165 16.61 -0.63 -4.96
CA GLU A 165 16.61 -0.02 -6.29
C GLU A 165 17.55 1.19 -6.39
N SER A 166 17.70 1.96 -5.31
CA SER A 166 18.65 3.08 -5.25
C SER A 166 20.09 2.58 -5.36
N VAL A 167 20.48 1.57 -4.57
CA VAL A 167 21.84 1.01 -4.59
C VAL A 167 22.20 0.46 -5.97
N THR A 168 21.24 -0.15 -6.65
CA THR A 168 21.46 -0.69 -7.99
C THR A 168 21.46 0.40 -9.08
N ALA A 169 20.73 1.51 -8.90
CA ALA A 169 20.71 2.64 -9.83
C ALA A 169 21.99 3.48 -9.79
N PHE A 170 22.54 3.76 -8.60
CA PHE A 170 23.79 4.52 -8.47
C PHE A 170 24.96 3.82 -9.17
N ARG A 171 25.00 2.49 -9.09
CA ARG A 171 26.09 1.68 -9.69
C ARG A 171 26.06 1.61 -11.21
N SER A 172 24.89 1.61 -11.83
CA SER A 172 24.81 1.59 -13.29
C SER A 172 25.37 2.88 -13.90
N ARG A 173 25.31 4.00 -13.16
CA ARG A 173 25.92 5.27 -13.58
C ARG A 173 27.44 5.26 -13.43
N SER A 174 27.97 4.83 -12.27
CA SER A 174 29.42 4.80 -12.04
C SER A 174 30.17 3.87 -12.99
N GLY A 175 29.54 2.77 -13.44
CA GLY A 175 30.12 1.87 -14.44
C GLY A 175 30.10 2.44 -15.87
N ALA A 176 29.19 3.37 -16.17
CA ALA A 176 29.10 4.01 -17.48
C ALA A 176 30.06 5.20 -17.62
N GLU A 177 30.50 5.81 -16.52
CA GLU A 177 31.50 6.89 -16.51
C GLU A 177 32.95 6.38 -16.54
N ALA A 178 33.16 5.10 -16.22
CA ALA A 178 34.48 4.47 -16.19
C ALA A 178 34.84 3.71 -17.48
N ALA A 179 33.96 3.71 -18.48
CA ALA A 179 34.12 3.05 -19.78
C ALA A 179 34.12 4.09 -20.90
#